data_AF-A0A3D5RTZ0-F1
#
_entry.id   AF-A0A3D5RTZ0-F1
#
_cell.length_a   1.000
_cell.length_b   1.000
_cell.length_c   1.000
_cell.angle_alpha   90.00
_cell.angle_beta   90.00
_cell.angle_gamma   90.00
#
_symmetry.space_group_name_H-M   'P 1'
#
loop_
_entity.id
_entity.type
_entity.pdbx_description
1 polymer ?
#
loop_
_entity_poly.entity_id
_entity_poly.type
_entity_poly.pdbx_seq_one_letter_code
_entity_poly.pdbx_strand_id
1 'polypeptide(L)' 'DYGDTNYSVGSHMEMCLQVGYQLSWDASLTVGVNNIGNEEPEQNSDWYGWEPFDFTLYSTWGRTVYLRYDQDL' A
#
# COMPACT_ATOMS: atom_id res chain seq x y z
N ASP A 1 10.04 -27.06 26.30
CA ASP A 1 10.45 -25.91 25.48
C ASP A 1 9.32 -24.92 25.33
N TYR A 2 9.53 -23.71 25.81
CA TYR A 2 8.70 -22.55 25.46
C TYR A 2 9.29 -22.00 24.15
N GLY A 3 8.48 -21.90 23.08
CA GLY A 3 8.80 -21.10 21.89
C GLY A 3 9.09 -21.86 20.59
N ASP A 4 8.26 -22.83 20.20
CA ASP A 4 8.54 -23.70 19.04
C ASP A 4 7.73 -23.41 17.75
N THR A 5 7.23 -22.18 17.60
CA THR A 5 6.70 -21.73 16.30
C THR A 5 7.21 -20.33 15.99
N ASN A 6 8.30 -20.26 15.22
CA ASN A 6 8.64 -19.05 14.48
C ASN A 6 7.64 -18.94 13.32
N TYR A 7 6.58 -18.15 13.51
CA TYR A 7 5.66 -17.82 12.43
C TYR A 7 6.36 -16.87 11.47
N SER A 8 6.92 -17.45 10.39
CA SER A 8 7.51 -16.70 9.30
C SER A 8 6.40 -15.94 8.57
N VAL A 9 6.36 -14.62 8.73
CA VAL A 9 5.57 -13.75 7.85
C VAL A 9 6.23 -13.80 6.47
N GLY A 10 5.46 -14.14 5.42
CA GLY A 10 5.97 -14.18 4.06
C GLY A 10 6.42 -12.81 3.57
N SER A 11 7.24 -12.82 2.52
CA SER A 11 7.69 -11.60 1.88
C SER A 11 6.53 -10.97 1.10
N HIS A 12 6.27 -9.69 1.32
CA HIS A 12 5.24 -8.91 0.64
C HIS A 12 5.89 -7.90 -0.31
N MET A 13 5.40 -7.81 -1.56
CA MET A 13 5.93 -6.86 -2.54
C MET A 13 4.80 -6.13 -3.26
N GLU A 14 4.78 -4.80 -3.17
CA GLU A 14 3.84 -3.97 -3.93
C GLU A 14 4.56 -3.18 -5.02
N MET A 15 3.93 -3.12 -6.19
CA MET A 15 4.36 -2.25 -7.29
C MET A 15 3.45 -1.02 -7.36
N CYS A 16 4.07 0.16 -7.37
CA CYS A 16 3.38 1.44 -7.51
C CYS A 16 3.80 2.12 -8.81
N LEU A 17 2.86 2.78 -9.48
CA LEU A 17 3.10 3.52 -10.72
C LEU A 17 2.47 4.91 -10.64
N GLN A 18 3.20 5.92 -11.08
CA GLN A 18 2.73 7.30 -11.13
C GLN A 18 3.15 7.93 -12.46
N VAL A 19 2.24 8.69 -13.07
CA VAL A 19 2.47 9.49 -14.27
C VAL A 19 2.03 10.93 -14.00
N GLY A 20 2.90 11.88 -14.29
CA GLY A 20 2.63 13.32 -14.20
C GLY A 20 2.65 14.01 -15.56
N TYR A 21 1.79 15.01 -15.74
CA TYR A 21 1.74 15.88 -16.91
C TYR A 21 1.68 17.35 -16.50
N GLN A 22 2.57 18.15 -17.07
CA GLN A 22 2.58 19.61 -16.89
C GLN A 22 1.61 20.25 -17.89
N LEU A 23 0.64 21.00 -17.38
CA LEU A 23 -0.29 21.80 -18.17
C LEU A 23 0.33 23.17 -18.46
N SER A 24 -0.07 23.76 -19.59
CA SER A 24 0.51 25.01 -20.10
C SER A 24 0.19 26.26 -19.27
N TRP A 25 -0.69 26.15 -18.27
CA TRP A 25 -1.14 27.27 -17.43
C TRP A 25 -0.64 27.15 -15.98
N ASP A 26 0.63 26.76 -15.82
CA ASP A 26 1.29 26.63 -14.51
C ASP A 26 0.54 25.70 -13.53
N ALA A 27 -0.06 24.65 -14.10
CA ALA A 27 -0.70 23.59 -13.35
C ALA A 27 -0.07 22.23 -13.69
N SER A 28 -0.12 21.29 -12.76
CA SER A 28 0.32 19.92 -12.99
C SER A 28 -0.77 18.92 -12.61
N LEU A 29 -0.91 17.88 -13.43
CA LEU A 29 -1.81 16.77 -13.19
C LEU A 29 -1.00 15.50 -12.98
N THR A 30 -1.22 14.82 -11.86
CA THR A 30 -0.57 13.55 -11.56
C THR A 30 -1.62 12.49 -11.31
N VAL A 31 -1.47 11.34 -11.96
CA VAL A 31 -2.29 10.15 -11.75
C VAL A 31 -1.39 9.01 -11.31
N GLY A 32 -1.74 8.31 -10.25
CA GLY A 32 -0.99 7.17 -9.80
C GLY A 32 -1.85 6.07 -9.22
N VAL A 33 -1.25 4.90 -9.09
CA VAL A 33 -1.83 3.71 -8.51
C VAL A 33 -0.82 3.07 -7.58
N ASN A 34 -1.24 2.83 -6.35
CA ASN A 34 -0.51 2.03 -5.39
C ASN A 34 -1.04 0.59 -5.46
N ASN A 35 -0.14 -0.37 -5.28
CA ASN A 35 -0.46 -1.79 -5.31
C ASN A 35 -1.17 -2.21 -6.62
N ILE A 36 -0.48 -2.08 -7.76
CA ILE A 36 -0.99 -2.48 -9.09
C ILE A 36 -1.49 -3.93 -9.09
N GLY A 37 -0.72 -4.81 -8.45
CA GLY A 37 -1.00 -6.24 -8.33
C GLY A 37 -2.21 -6.57 -7.46
N ASN A 38 -2.72 -5.62 -6.68
CA ASN A 38 -3.73 -5.85 -5.66
C ASN A 38 -3.35 -7.02 -4.74
N GLU A 39 -2.07 -7.03 -4.33
CA GLU A 39 -1.52 -8.02 -3.42
C GLU A 39 -1.99 -7.68 -2.00
N GLU A 40 -2.62 -8.65 -1.35
CA GLU A 40 -3.03 -8.52 0.05
C GLU A 40 -1.84 -8.94 0.92
N PRO A 41 -1.46 -8.15 1.94
CA PRO A 41 -0.38 -8.54 2.83
C PRO A 41 -0.74 -9.87 3.51
N GLU A 42 0.22 -10.79 3.61
CA GLU A 42 0.01 -12.03 4.36
C GLU A 42 -0.33 -11.70 5.82
N GLN A 43 -1.59 -11.88 6.18
CA GLN A 43 -2.08 -11.71 7.54
C GLN A 43 -2.02 -13.06 8.24
N ASN A 44 -1.26 -13.16 9.34
CA ASN A 44 -1.30 -14.32 10.23
C ASN A 44 -2.60 -14.34 11.07
N SER A 45 -3.75 -14.23 10.39
CA SER A 45 -5.07 -14.03 11.00
C SER A 45 -5.69 -15.34 11.52
N ASP A 46 -5.15 -16.50 11.16
CA ASP A 46 -5.85 -17.79 11.28
C ASP A 46 -5.80 -18.40 12.70
N TRP A 47 -5.14 -17.75 13.67
CA TRP A 47 -5.05 -18.31 15.04
C TRP A 47 -5.45 -17.36 16.17
N TYR A 48 -5.15 -16.05 16.08
CA TYR A 48 -5.29 -15.19 17.24
C TYR A 48 -6.46 -14.22 17.25
N GLY A 49 -7.21 -14.00 16.16
CA GLY A 49 -8.52 -13.30 16.16
C GLY A 49 -8.65 -11.93 16.87
N TRP A 50 -7.59 -11.41 17.52
CA TRP A 50 -7.62 -10.29 18.45
C TRP A 50 -6.25 -9.67 18.79
N GLU A 51 -5.16 -9.93 18.06
CA GLU A 51 -3.97 -9.08 18.20
C GLU A 51 -4.15 -7.75 17.44
N PRO A 52 -3.70 -6.60 17.99
CA PRO A 52 -3.76 -5.35 17.27
C PRO A 52 -2.84 -5.47 16.05
N PHE A 53 -3.45 -5.72 14.88
CA PHE A 53 -2.76 -5.61 13.62
C PHE A 53 -2.06 -4.26 13.58
N ASP A 54 -0.74 -4.30 13.45
CA ASP A 54 0.03 -3.08 13.29
C ASP A 54 -0.08 -2.62 11.84
N PHE A 55 -1.19 -1.92 11.55
CA PHE A 55 -1.45 -1.29 10.26
C PHE A 55 -0.47 -0.13 9.96
N THR A 56 0.52 0.14 10.83
CA THR A 56 1.57 1.12 10.54
C THR A 56 2.64 0.58 9.59
N LEU A 57 2.81 -0.74 9.51
CA LEU A 57 3.85 -1.36 8.68
C LEU A 57 3.40 -1.57 7.22
N TYR A 58 2.18 -2.05 6.99
CA TYR A 58 1.62 -2.23 5.65
C TYR A 58 0.17 -1.74 5.59
N SER A 59 -0.14 -1.02 4.51
CA SER A 59 -1.52 -0.61 4.22
C SER A 59 -2.34 -1.85 3.89
N THR A 60 -3.46 -2.05 4.59
CA THR A 60 -4.46 -3.08 4.21
C THR A 60 -5.38 -2.61 3.10
N TRP A 61 -5.27 -1.36 2.68
CA TRP A 61 -5.92 -0.93 1.45
C TRP A 61 -5.21 -1.62 0.29
N GLY A 62 -5.98 -2.40 -0.48
CA GLY A 62 -5.52 -2.99 -1.73
C GLY A 62 -5.22 -1.93 -2.80
N ARG A 63 -5.47 -2.25 -4.07
CA ARG A 63 -5.17 -1.33 -5.18
C ARG A 63 -5.88 0.01 -4.99
N THR A 64 -5.08 1.07 -4.82
CA THR A 64 -5.57 2.42 -4.54
C THR A 64 -5.14 3.36 -5.66
N VAL A 65 -6.11 3.93 -6.37
CA VAL A 65 -5.86 4.91 -7.44
C VAL A 65 -6.03 6.31 -6.87
N TYR A 66 -5.12 7.22 -7.22
CA TYR A 66 -5.18 8.62 -6.81
C TYR A 66 -4.93 9.55 -7.99
N LEU A 67 -5.52 10.74 -7.88
CA LEU A 67 -5.32 11.86 -8.78
C LEU A 67 -4.95 13.09 -7.95
N ARG A 68 -3.91 13.79 -8.37
CA ARG A 68 -3.49 15.08 -7.80
C ARG A 68 -3.51 16.14 -8.89
N TYR A 69 -4.09 17.28 -8.57
CA TYR A 69 -4.06 18.49 -9.39
C TYR A 69 -3.43 19.59 -8.54
N ASP A 70 -2.26 20.08 -8.97
CA ASP A 70 -1.55 21.17 -8.33
C ASP A 70 -1.63 22.40 -9.25
N GLN A 71 -2.01 23.54 -8.70
CA GLN A 71 -2.12 24.80 -9.42
C GLN A 71 -1.46 25.89 -8.60
N ASP A 72 -0.45 26.55 -9.20
CA ASP A 72 0.13 27.76 -8.64
C ASP A 72 -0.71 28.96 -9.11
N LEU A 73 -0.97 29.90 -8.18
CA LEU A 73 -1.86 31.06 -8.39
C LEU A 73 -1.09 32.38 -8.28
#